data_AF-A0A527YQR7-F1
#
_entry.id   AF-A0A527YQR7-F1
#
_cell.length_a   1.000
_cell.length_b   1.000
_cell.length_c   1.000
_cell.angle_alpha   90.00
_cell.angle_beta   90.00
_cell.angle_gamma   90.00
#
_symmetry.space_group_name_H-M   'P 1'
#
loop_
_entity.id
_entity.type
_entity.pdbx_description
1 polymer ?
#
loop_
_entity_poly.entity_id
_entity_poly.type
_entity_poly.pdbx_seq_one_letter_code
_entity_poly.pdbx_strand_id
1 'polypeptide(L)' 'LVRISGKTLLDWSLDSLARAGVDKVIVNVHYFPEQIVAHVAARRAPRVVISDESETLLDSAGGIVHALPELGG' A
#
# COMPACT_ATOMS: atom_id res chain seq x y z
N LEU A 1 -10.67 4.43 -5.15
CA LEU A 1 -9.63 4.03 -6.15
C LEU A 1 -9.84 4.78 -7.46
N VAL A 2 -8.84 5.54 -7.91
CA VAL A 2 -8.91 6.26 -9.21
C VAL A 2 -8.46 5.32 -10.33
N ARG A 3 -9.28 5.20 -11.38
CA ARG A 3 -8.96 4.40 -12.58
C ARG A 3 -8.43 5.30 -13.68
N ILE A 4 -7.35 4.87 -14.32
CA ILE A 4 -6.73 5.50 -15.49
C ILE A 4 -6.53 4.41 -16.53
N SER A 5 -7.18 4.58 -17.70
CA SER A 5 -7.12 3.63 -18.83
C SER A 5 -7.43 2.18 -18.43
N GLY A 6 -8.49 1.97 -17.66
CA GLY A 6 -8.96 0.62 -17.27
C GLY A 6 -8.22 -0.02 -16.09
N LYS A 7 -7.21 0.66 -15.52
CA LYS A 7 -6.39 0.16 -14.41
C LYS A 7 -6.32 1.20 -13.29
N THR A 8 -6.25 0.78 -12.02
CA THR A 8 -6.16 1.76 -10.93
C THR A 8 -4.77 2.39 -10.87
N LEU A 9 -4.68 3.64 -10.41
CA LEU A 9 -3.38 4.30 -10.19
C LEU A 9 -2.50 3.49 -9.23
N LEU A 10 -3.10 2.87 -8.21
CA LEU A 10 -2.41 1.97 -7.29
C LEU A 10 -1.79 0.77 -8.03
N ASP A 11 -2.52 0.14 -8.94
CA ASP A 11 -1.98 -0.99 -9.72
C ASP A 11 -0.83 -0.56 -10.64
N TRP A 12 -0.86 0.66 -11.17
CA TRP A 12 0.26 1.20 -11.96
C TRP A 12 1.53 1.28 -11.12
N SER A 13 1.44 1.82 -9.91
CA SER A 13 2.55 1.91 -8.97
C SER A 13 3.04 0.53 -8.54
N LEU A 14 2.13 -0.37 -8.14
CA LEU A 14 2.48 -1.73 -7.71
C LEU A 14 3.14 -2.55 -8.84
N ASP A 15 2.69 -2.41 -10.09
CA ASP A 15 3.31 -3.07 -11.24
C ASP A 15 4.69 -2.49 -11.56
N SER A 16 4.89 -1.19 -11.35
CA SER A 16 6.21 -0.58 -11.49
C SER A 16 7.18 -1.16 -10.46
N LEU A 17 6.75 -1.27 -9.20
CA LEU A 17 7.53 -1.84 -8.11
C LEU A 17 7.85 -3.33 -8.34
N ALA A 18 6.87 -4.13 -8.76
CA ALA A 18 7.11 -5.53 -9.16
C ALA A 18 8.16 -5.63 -10.27
N ARG A 19 8.07 -4.78 -11.30
CA ARG A 19 9.05 -4.77 -12.40
C ARG A 19 10.46 -4.35 -11.95
N ALA A 20 10.56 -3.56 -10.89
CA ALA A 20 11.82 -3.20 -10.27
C ALA A 20 12.38 -4.28 -9.33
N GLY A 21 11.72 -5.43 -9.18
CA GLY A 21 12.15 -6.52 -8.30
C GLY A 21 11.79 -6.32 -6.83
N VAL A 22 10.83 -5.43 -6.52
CA VAL A 22 10.33 -5.26 -5.16
C VAL A 22 9.40 -6.42 -4.80
N ASP A 23 9.69 -7.12 -3.71
CA ASP A 23 8.91 -8.29 -3.27
C ASP A 23 7.78 -7.94 -2.27
N LYS A 24 7.97 -6.89 -1.46
CA LYS A 24 7.02 -6.46 -0.41
C LYS A 24 6.77 -4.96 -0.51
N VAL A 25 5.51 -4.54 -0.45
CA VAL A 25 5.09 -3.14 -0.41
C VAL A 25 4.13 -2.94 0.75
N ILE A 26 4.33 -1.87 1.52
CA ILE A 26 3.43 -1.44 2.57
C ILE A 26 2.58 -0.29 2.02
N VAL A 27 1.26 -0.41 2.14
CA VAL A 27 0.32 0.62 1.69
C VAL A 27 -0.41 1.14 2.92
N ASN A 28 -0.16 2.41 3.24
CA ASN A 28 -0.82 3.09 4.35
C ASN A 28 -2.22 3.52 3.87
N VAL A 29 -3.24 3.14 4.64
CA VAL A 29 -4.64 3.43 4.33
C VAL A 29 -5.25 4.23 5.48
N HIS A 30 -5.98 5.28 5.12
CA HIS A 30 -6.69 6.14 6.08
C HIS A 30 -8.14 6.42 5.63
N TYR A 31 -8.41 6.44 4.33
CA TYR A 31 -9.74 6.68 3.77
C TYR A 31 -10.20 5.47 2.96
N PHE A 32 -11.30 4.82 3.39
CA PHE A 32 -11.84 3.58 2.80
C PHE A 32 -10.84 2.39 2.74
N PRO A 33 -10.30 1.94 3.89
CA PRO A 33 -9.33 0.85 3.96
C PRO A 33 -9.83 -0.44 3.32
N GLU A 34 -11.09 -0.78 3.53
CA GLU A 34 -11.75 -1.99 3.01
C GLU A 34 -11.69 -2.08 1.49
N GLN A 35 -11.85 -0.96 0.78
CA GLN A 35 -11.82 -0.94 -0.68
C GLN A 35 -10.42 -1.25 -1.21
N ILE A 36 -9.38 -0.74 -0.55
CA ILE A 36 -7.99 -1.00 -0.93
C ILE A 36 -7.62 -2.44 -0.60
N VAL A 37 -7.96 -2.92 0.60
CA VAL A 37 -7.75 -4.31 1.04
C VAL A 37 -8.37 -5.27 0.03
N ALA A 38 -9.66 -5.10 -0.30
CA ALA A 38 -10.36 -5.96 -1.25
C ALA A 38 -9.72 -5.92 -2.65
N HIS A 39 -9.26 -4.75 -3.09
CA HIS A 39 -8.64 -4.58 -4.40
C HIS A 39 -7.26 -5.25 -4.50
N VAL A 40 -6.45 -5.20 -3.44
CA VAL A 40 -5.10 -5.80 -3.45
C VAL A 40 -5.09 -7.26 -2.98
N ALA A 41 -6.17 -7.78 -2.40
CA ALA A 41 -6.25 -9.15 -1.85
C ALA A 41 -5.93 -10.26 -2.88
N ALA A 42 -6.30 -10.07 -4.15
CA ALA A 42 -6.06 -11.04 -5.21
C ALA A 42 -4.63 -10.95 -5.80
N ARG A 43 -3.85 -9.95 -5.38
CA ARG A 43 -2.53 -9.66 -5.96
C ARG A 43 -1.45 -10.53 -5.34
N ARG A 44 -0.57 -11.09 -6.19
CA ARG A 44 0.53 -11.97 -5.76
C ARG A 44 1.92 -11.33 -5.77
N ALA A 45 2.15 -10.27 -6.58
CA ALA A 45 3.44 -9.61 -6.69
C ALA A 45 3.28 -8.10 -7.01
N PRO A 46 3.89 -7.17 -6.24
CA PRO A 46 4.54 -7.43 -4.95
C PRO A 46 3.51 -7.86 -3.89
N ARG A 47 3.96 -8.51 -2.82
CA ARG A 47 3.12 -8.78 -1.65
C ARG A 47 2.75 -7.45 -1.00
N VAL A 48 1.45 -7.16 -0.93
CA VAL A 48 0.96 -5.93 -0.31
C VAL A 48 0.63 -6.19 1.15
N VAL A 49 1.18 -5.37 2.04
CA VAL A 49 0.82 -5.29 3.46
C VAL A 49 0.09 -3.97 3.66
N ILE A 50 -1.05 -4.03 4.34
CA ILE A 50 -1.84 -2.84 4.64
C ILE A 50 -1.45 -2.34 6.02
N SER A 51 -1.09 -1.06 6.12
CA SER A 51 -0.92 -0.34 7.39
C SER A 51 -2.14 0.55 7.57
N ASP A 52 -3.02 0.19 8.49
CA ASP A 52 -4.23 0.97 8.78
C ASP A 52 -3.90 2.09 9.77
N GLU A 53 -3.95 3.34 9.30
CA GLU A 53 -3.69 4.54 10.10
C GLU A 53 -4.98 5.31 10.43
N SER A 54 -6.15 4.70 10.22
CA SER A 54 -7.45 5.36 10.43
C SER A 54 -7.73 5.78 11.88
N GLU A 55 -7.07 5.16 12.87
CA GLU A 55 -7.22 5.52 14.29
C GLU A 55 -6.25 6.61 14.76
N THR A 56 -5.25 7.00 13.97
CA THR A 56 -4.29 8.04 14.39
C THR A 56 -3.76 8.77 13.17
N LEU A 57 -4.17 10.03 13.02
CA LEU A 57 -3.60 10.98 12.05
C LEU A 57 -2.13 11.23 12.42
N LEU A 58 -1.30 10.29 12.02
CA LEU A 58 0.14 10.40 12.05
C LEU A 58 0.49 11.23 10.80
N ASP A 59 0.90 12.47 11.03
CA ASP A 59 1.46 13.34 10.00
C ASP A 59 2.57 12.58 9.23
N SER A 60 2.99 13.06 8.05
CA SER A 60 3.84 12.31 7.10
C SER A 60 5.07 11.57 7.70
N ALA A 61 5.57 12.01 8.86
CA ALA A 61 6.62 11.36 9.63
C ALA A 61 6.18 10.11 10.44
N GLY A 62 4.94 10.06 10.93
CA GLY A 62 4.46 8.98 11.78
C GLY A 62 4.14 7.68 11.04
N GLY A 63 3.78 7.75 9.75
CA GLY A 63 3.64 6.56 8.92
C GLY A 63 4.96 5.81 8.68
N ILE A 64 6.09 6.52 8.69
CA ILE A 64 7.43 5.91 8.65
C ILE A 64 7.75 5.21 9.98
N VAL A 65 7.38 5.83 11.12
CA VAL A 65 7.57 5.23 12.45
C VAL A 65 6.73 3.98 12.63
N HIS A 66 5.50 3.95 12.11
CA HIS A 66 4.63 2.77 12.17
C HIS A 66 5.11 1.64 11.24
N ALA A 67 5.69 1.99 10.10
CA ALA A 67 6.30 1.01 9.17
C ALA A 67 7.69 0.55 9.61
N LEU A 68 8.36 1.25 10.53
CA LEU A 68 9.72 0.97 10.99
C LEU A 68 9.91 -0.48 11.51
N PRO A 69 9.00 -1.06 12.31
CA PRO A 69 9.09 -2.46 12.74
C PRO A 69 9.02 -3.46 11.57
N GLU A 70 8.41 -3.07 10.45
CA GLU A 70 8.22 -3.90 9.25
C GLU A 70 9.33 -3.72 8.20
N LEU A 71 10.19 -2.72 8.38
CA LEU A 71 11.31 -2.37 7.50
C LEU A 71 12.68 -2.88 7.99
N GLY A 72 12.74 -3.48 9.18
CA GLY A 72 13.97 -3.98 9.79
C GLY A 72 14.71 -2.87 10.53
N GLY A 73 14.90 -3.07 11.83
CA GLY A 73 15.77 -2.24 12.68
C GLY A 73 17.25 -2.49 12.44
#